data_AF-A0A524JIC5-F1
#
_entry.id   AF-A0A524JIC5-F1
#
_cell.length_a   1.000
_cell.length_b   1.000
_cell.length_c   1.000
_cell.angle_alpha   90.00
_cell.angle_beta   90.00
_cell.angle_gamma   90.00
#
_symmetry.space_group_name_H-M   'P 1'
#
loop_
_entity.id
_entity.type
_entity.pdbx_description
1 polymer ?
#
loop_
_entity_poly.entity_id
_entity_poly.type
_entity_poly.pdbx_seq_one_letter_code
_entity_poly.pdbx_strand_id
1 'polypeptide(L)'
;MKNATSSWIRIPVIFFIIFGLMEYFIDSGDMPAIIKYPAAQFFMLMVLFLLIAIEMILQSVENVMYQTLSEEAKMRYGSAKSKSWEWTWGKNVYKKLLGSKPIEAEGEIILDHNYDGIRELDNKLPPWWVYMFYATIIFGVVYLVRFHVFNGYDQDQEYAQDVAAARLEIEAYKKTAKGLVDANTVELLTDASDLNAGKGIYETNCVACHMVDGGGGIGPNLADQYWILGGGIKNVFHTISEGGRDGKGMVAWKQNLKPLEMAQVASYVLQFQGTAPANPKTAEGDVWVDENTGQETAPQKVPDSTAVAKDSTTVVLK
;
A
#
# COMPACT_ATOMS: atom_id res chain seq x y z
N MET A 1 48.35 6.50 -11.28
CA MET A 1 46.96 6.27 -11.72
C MET A 1 46.22 7.60 -11.65
N LYS A 2 45.54 8.02 -12.72
CA LYS A 2 44.79 9.28 -12.74
C LYS A 2 43.51 9.12 -11.90
N ASN A 3 43.58 9.47 -10.62
CA ASN A 3 42.39 9.52 -9.77
C ASN A 3 41.68 10.86 -10.02
N ALA A 4 40.97 10.96 -11.15
CA ALA A 4 40.30 12.19 -11.58
C ALA A 4 39.08 12.57 -10.71
N THR A 5 38.62 11.65 -9.85
CA THR A 5 37.45 11.82 -8.98
C THR A 5 37.84 11.68 -7.52
N SER A 6 37.19 12.43 -6.63
CA SER A 6 37.51 12.38 -5.21
C SER A 6 37.12 11.04 -4.59
N SER A 7 37.87 10.58 -3.57
CA SER A 7 37.63 9.31 -2.86
C SER A 7 36.23 9.23 -2.26
N TRP A 8 35.70 10.37 -1.77
CA TRP A 8 34.35 10.48 -1.24
C TRP A 8 33.25 10.28 -2.30
N ILE A 9 33.57 10.36 -3.59
CA ILE A 9 32.65 10.06 -4.70
C ILE A 9 32.84 8.61 -5.17
N ARG A 10 34.09 8.17 -5.33
CA ARG A 10 34.42 6.84 -5.85
C ARG A 10 33.90 5.71 -4.96
N ILE A 11 34.11 5.82 -3.64
CA ILE A 11 33.70 4.77 -2.69
C ILE A 11 32.18 4.57 -2.73
N PRO A 12 31.33 5.61 -2.56
CA PRO A 12 29.88 5.43 -2.65
C PRO A 12 29.42 4.90 -4.02
N VAL A 13 29.98 5.41 -5.13
CA VAL A 13 29.57 4.96 -6.47
C VAL A 13 29.84 3.46 -6.65
N ILE A 14 31.06 2.99 -6.33
CA ILE A 14 31.40 1.58 -6.45
C ILE A 14 30.57 0.73 -5.48
N PHE A 15 30.39 1.20 -4.24
CA PHE A 15 29.57 0.51 -3.23
C PHE A 15 28.12 0.33 -3.70
N PHE A 16 27.49 1.38 -4.22
CA PHE A 16 26.10 1.31 -4.69
C PHE A 16 25.95 0.52 -6.00
N ILE A 17 26.97 0.48 -6.86
CA ILE A 17 26.99 -0.44 -8.01
C ILE A 17 27.01 -1.89 -7.52
N ILE A 18 27.88 -2.24 -6.56
CA ILE A 18 27.95 -3.59 -6.00
C ILE A 18 26.64 -3.94 -5.28
N PHE A 19 26.07 -3.00 -4.53
CA PHE A 19 24.76 -3.17 -3.90
C PHE A 19 23.67 -3.47 -4.93
N GLY A 20 23.58 -2.69 -6.01
CA GLY A 20 22.60 -2.91 -7.08
C GLY A 20 22.79 -4.26 -7.77
N LEU A 21 24.03 -4.67 -8.03
CA LEU A 21 24.33 -6.00 -8.59
C LEU A 21 23.94 -7.12 -7.63
N MET A 22 24.22 -6.97 -6.33
CA MET A 22 23.83 -7.94 -5.31
C MET A 22 22.31 -8.11 -5.26
N GLU A 23 21.55 -7.01 -5.22
CA GLU A 23 20.08 -7.05 -5.24
C GLU A 23 19.53 -7.62 -6.56
N TYR A 24 20.22 -7.40 -7.69
CA TYR A 24 19.80 -7.95 -8.99
C TYR A 24 20.02 -9.47 -9.09
N PHE A 25 21.11 -10.00 -8.53
CA PHE A 25 21.48 -11.41 -8.68
C PHE A 25 20.97 -12.32 -7.55
N ILE A 26 20.62 -11.77 -6.39
CA ILE A 26 20.07 -12.56 -5.27
C ILE A 26 18.55 -12.52 -5.36
N ASP A 27 17.93 -13.67 -5.64
CA ASP A 27 16.47 -13.78 -5.62
C ASP A 27 15.94 -13.73 -4.18
N SER A 28 15.38 -12.59 -3.81
CA SER A 28 14.81 -12.34 -2.50
C SER A 28 13.28 -12.22 -2.50
N GLY A 29 12.59 -12.43 -3.63
CA GLY A 29 11.15 -12.22 -3.76
C GLY A 29 10.75 -10.75 -3.55
N ASP A 30 9.72 -10.50 -2.76
CA ASP A 30 9.16 -9.14 -2.56
C ASP A 30 9.96 -8.25 -1.59
N MET A 31 11.00 -8.79 -0.94
CA MET A 31 11.84 -8.04 0.00
C MET A 31 13.24 -7.85 -0.56
N PRO A 32 13.93 -6.73 -0.29
CA PRO A 32 15.35 -6.58 -0.63
C PRO A 32 16.22 -7.69 -0.03
N ALA A 33 17.20 -8.15 -0.81
CA ALA A 33 18.12 -9.22 -0.42
C ALA A 33 18.89 -8.86 0.85
N ILE A 34 19.28 -7.59 1.01
CA ILE A 34 19.95 -7.07 2.21
C ILE A 34 19.10 -7.17 3.49
N ILE A 35 17.76 -7.22 3.39
CA ILE A 35 16.88 -7.37 4.56
C ILE A 35 16.60 -8.85 4.83
N LYS A 36 16.32 -9.61 3.77
CA LYS A 36 15.96 -11.03 3.88
C LYS A 36 17.11 -11.90 4.35
N TYR A 37 18.35 -11.58 3.94
CA TYR A 37 19.53 -12.39 4.23
C TYR A 37 20.54 -11.61 5.09
N PRO A 38 20.69 -11.93 6.39
CA PRO A 38 21.70 -11.28 7.24
C PRO A 38 23.14 -11.42 6.71
N ALA A 39 23.43 -12.49 5.96
CA ALA A 39 24.72 -12.68 5.29
C ALA A 39 25.01 -11.60 4.24
N ALA A 40 23.98 -11.09 3.55
CA ALA A 40 24.12 -10.00 2.58
C ALA A 40 24.50 -8.68 3.28
N GLN A 41 23.98 -8.43 4.49
CA GLN A 41 24.38 -7.26 5.30
C GLN A 41 25.86 -7.32 5.67
N PHE A 42 26.30 -8.48 6.17
CA PHE A 42 27.69 -8.69 6.52
C PHE A 42 28.62 -8.56 5.31
N PHE A 43 28.21 -9.12 4.17
CA PHE A 43 28.93 -8.97 2.90
C PHE A 43 29.09 -7.50 2.50
N MET A 44 28.01 -6.70 2.55
CA MET A 44 28.08 -5.28 2.20
C MET A 44 28.96 -4.48 3.18
N LEU A 45 28.91 -4.77 4.48
CA LEU A 45 29.82 -4.15 5.46
C LEU A 45 31.28 -4.50 5.18
N MET A 46 31.57 -5.76 4.82
CA MET A 46 32.91 -6.18 4.43
C MET A 46 33.38 -5.48 3.15
N VAL A 47 32.53 -5.37 2.13
CA VAL A 47 32.83 -4.64 0.89
C VAL A 47 33.15 -3.18 1.18
N LEU A 48 32.35 -2.51 2.02
CA LEU A 48 32.61 -1.12 2.40
C LEU A 48 33.97 -0.98 3.10
N PHE A 49 34.25 -1.85 4.07
CA PHE A 49 35.52 -1.85 4.78
C PHE A 49 36.71 -2.08 3.82
N LEU A 50 36.59 -3.01 2.89
CA LEU A 50 37.61 -3.28 1.87
C LEU A 50 37.83 -2.09 0.94
N LEU A 51 36.75 -1.42 0.48
CA LEU A 51 36.86 -0.23 -0.37
C LEU A 51 37.58 0.91 0.35
N ILE A 52 37.28 1.13 1.63
CA ILE A 52 37.96 2.13 2.46
C ILE A 52 39.44 1.75 2.64
N ALA A 53 39.73 0.50 2.99
CA ALA A 53 41.09 0.02 3.18
C ALA A 53 41.94 0.13 1.91
N ILE A 54 41.39 -0.26 0.75
CA ILE A 54 42.05 -0.11 -0.55
C ILE A 54 42.33 1.36 -0.85
N GLU A 55 41.38 2.26 -0.66
CA GLU A 55 41.59 3.68 -0.92
C GLU A 55 42.62 4.29 0.05
N MET A 56 42.66 3.86 1.32
CA MET A 56 43.70 4.25 2.27
C MET A 56 45.08 3.79 1.80
N ILE A 57 45.22 2.53 1.37
CA ILE A 57 46.48 1.99 0.84
C ILE A 57 46.90 2.78 -0.40
N LEU A 58 45.99 3.03 -1.33
CA LEU A 58 46.26 3.80 -2.54
C LEU A 58 46.71 5.23 -2.21
N GLN A 59 46.08 5.89 -1.23
CA GLN A 59 46.48 7.21 -0.75
C GLN A 59 47.87 7.19 -0.10
N SER A 60 48.17 6.18 0.72
CA SER A 60 49.50 6.01 1.33
C SER A 60 50.58 5.79 0.27
N VAL A 61 50.33 4.91 -0.70
CA VAL A 61 51.24 4.67 -1.84
C VAL A 61 51.42 5.93 -2.67
N GLU A 62 50.35 6.67 -2.95
CA GLU A 62 50.42 7.94 -3.68
C GLU A 62 51.23 8.99 -2.91
N ASN A 63 51.06 9.08 -1.59
CA ASN A 63 51.79 10.02 -0.75
C ASN A 63 53.30 9.69 -0.70
N VAL A 64 53.65 8.41 -0.51
CA VAL A 64 55.05 7.96 -0.55
C VAL A 64 55.66 8.22 -1.93
N MET A 65 54.95 7.86 -3.00
CA MET A 65 55.37 8.14 -4.37
C MET A 65 55.54 9.65 -4.61
N TYR A 66 54.66 10.49 -4.08
CA TYR A 66 54.76 11.94 -4.22
C TYR A 66 55.99 12.51 -3.49
N GLN A 67 56.33 11.98 -2.33
CA GLN A 67 57.50 12.39 -1.56
C GLN A 67 58.83 11.95 -2.20
N THR A 68 58.84 10.84 -2.96
CA THR A 68 60.03 10.34 -3.66
C THR A 68 60.27 10.98 -5.03
N LEU A 69 59.35 11.81 -5.53
CA LEU A 69 59.52 12.55 -6.78
C LEU A 69 60.51 13.72 -6.62
N SER A 70 61.25 14.03 -7.69
CA SER A 70 62.04 15.27 -7.79
C SER A 70 61.14 16.50 -7.83
N GLU A 71 61.65 17.68 -7.49
CA GLU A 71 60.84 18.92 -7.48
C GLU A 71 60.23 19.24 -8.86
N GLU A 72 60.96 19.02 -9.94
CA GLU A 72 60.42 19.12 -11.31
C GLU A 72 59.28 18.13 -11.56
N ALA A 73 59.41 16.90 -11.05
CA ALA A 73 58.40 15.86 -11.22
C ALA A 73 57.17 16.10 -10.33
N LYS A 74 57.33 16.69 -9.14
CA LYS A 74 56.21 17.15 -8.30
C LYS A 74 55.41 18.26 -8.98
N MET A 75 56.07 19.24 -9.61
CA MET A 75 55.40 20.28 -10.39
C MET A 75 54.64 19.71 -11.60
N ARG A 76 55.24 18.74 -12.30
CA ARG A 76 54.56 18.01 -13.39
C ARG A 76 53.38 17.18 -12.87
N TYR A 77 53.52 16.54 -11.71
CA TYR A 77 52.46 15.76 -11.07
C TYR A 77 51.28 16.65 -10.66
N GLY A 78 51.55 17.79 -10.01
CA GLY A 78 50.53 18.76 -9.59
C GLY A 78 49.79 19.39 -10.78
N SER A 79 50.50 19.78 -11.84
CA SER A 79 49.89 20.34 -13.05
C SER A 79 49.12 19.31 -13.88
N ALA A 80 49.49 18.03 -13.80
CA ALA A 80 48.73 16.95 -14.41
C ALA A 80 47.46 16.60 -13.60
N LYS A 81 47.52 16.69 -12.27
CA LYS A 81 46.39 16.41 -11.36
C LYS A 81 45.35 17.55 -11.34
N SER A 82 45.78 18.79 -11.58
CA SER A 82 44.88 19.96 -11.66
C SER A 82 44.01 20.00 -12.92
N LYS A 83 44.30 19.18 -13.94
CA LYS A 83 43.41 18.97 -15.08
C LYS A 83 42.25 18.06 -14.68
N SER A 84 41.30 18.60 -13.94
CA SER A 84 40.02 17.97 -13.69
C SER A 84 39.25 17.80 -15.01
N TRP A 85 38.34 16.83 -15.05
CA TRP A 85 37.42 16.68 -16.17
C TRP A 85 36.46 17.89 -16.18
N GLU A 86 36.76 18.85 -17.04
CA GLU A 86 35.91 19.99 -17.31
C GLU A 86 34.79 19.56 -18.27
N TRP A 87 33.52 19.62 -17.82
CA TRP A 87 32.36 19.41 -18.68
C TRP A 87 32.11 20.64 -19.58
N THR A 88 33.07 20.89 -20.48
CA THR A 88 33.13 22.09 -21.31
C THR A 88 31.89 22.24 -22.19
N TRP A 89 31.37 21.14 -22.75
CA TRP A 89 30.13 21.16 -23.53
C TRP A 89 28.94 21.64 -22.70
N GLY A 90 28.69 21.05 -21.53
CA GLY A 90 27.52 21.40 -20.73
C GLY A 90 27.62 22.79 -20.11
N LYS A 91 28.83 23.24 -19.71
CA LYS A 91 29.06 24.64 -19.32
C LYS A 91 28.73 25.61 -20.45
N ASN A 92 29.10 25.28 -21.70
CA ASN A 92 28.81 26.12 -22.86
C ASN A 92 27.32 26.13 -23.21
N VAL A 93 26.64 24.98 -23.10
CA VAL A 93 25.18 24.89 -23.28
C VAL A 93 24.46 25.69 -22.21
N TYR A 94 24.84 25.54 -20.94
CA TYR A 94 24.27 26.30 -19.83
C TYR A 94 24.44 27.81 -20.03
N LYS A 95 25.65 28.27 -20.39
CA LYS A 95 25.89 29.69 -20.71
C LYS A 95 25.03 30.20 -21.86
N LYS A 96 24.84 29.40 -22.92
CA LYS A 96 23.94 29.76 -24.02
C LYS A 96 22.47 29.84 -23.59
N LEU A 97 22.04 28.97 -22.69
CA LEU A 97 20.68 28.93 -22.17
C LEU A 97 20.37 30.08 -21.21
N LEU A 98 21.36 30.64 -20.52
CA LEU A 98 21.18 31.81 -19.65
C LEU A 98 20.85 33.08 -20.42
N GLY A 99 21.46 33.27 -21.60
CA GLY A 99 21.20 34.45 -22.45
C GLY A 99 21.61 35.80 -21.85
N SER A 100 22.32 35.82 -20.72
CA SER A 100 22.70 37.03 -19.99
C SER A 100 23.94 37.70 -20.58
N LYS A 101 23.98 39.05 -20.56
CA LYS A 101 25.20 39.81 -20.82
C LYS A 101 26.16 39.73 -19.61
N PRO A 102 27.48 39.82 -19.85
CA PRO A 102 28.47 39.89 -18.75
C PRO A 102 28.35 41.21 -18.00
N ILE A 103 28.72 41.23 -16.71
CA ILE A 103 28.55 42.36 -15.78
C ILE A 103 29.29 43.61 -16.28
N GLU A 104 30.43 43.42 -16.94
CA GLU A 104 31.25 44.51 -17.49
C GLU A 104 30.52 45.30 -18.60
N ALA A 105 29.54 44.66 -19.26
CA ALA A 105 28.71 45.27 -20.30
C ALA A 105 27.31 45.64 -19.80
N GLU A 106 27.05 45.58 -18.49
CA GLU A 106 25.74 45.87 -17.90
C GLU A 106 25.32 47.31 -18.16
N GLY A 107 26.27 48.25 -18.17
CA GLY A 107 26.01 49.67 -18.46
C GLY A 107 25.35 49.93 -19.83
N GLU A 108 25.48 49.00 -20.79
CA GLU A 108 24.84 49.11 -22.12
C GLU A 108 23.34 48.79 -22.11
N ILE A 109 22.85 48.12 -21.07
CA ILE A 109 21.47 47.62 -20.97
C ILE A 109 20.70 48.22 -19.80
N ILE A 110 21.27 49.18 -19.08
CA ILE A 110 20.55 49.91 -18.03
C ILE A 110 19.54 50.84 -18.70
N LEU A 111 18.28 50.74 -18.30
CA LEU A 111 17.21 51.65 -18.70
C LEU A 111 17.43 53.06 -18.09
N ASP A 112 16.82 54.07 -18.70
CA ASP A 112 17.06 55.49 -18.38
C ASP A 112 16.39 55.95 -17.08
N HIS A 113 15.39 55.21 -16.60
CA HIS A 113 14.70 55.48 -15.35
C HIS A 113 15.42 54.91 -14.11
N ASN A 114 15.30 55.64 -13.00
CA ASN A 114 15.76 55.22 -11.69
C ASN A 114 14.61 55.41 -10.69
N TYR A 115 14.24 54.33 -10.01
CA TYR A 115 13.21 54.31 -8.98
C TYR A 115 13.86 54.05 -7.63
N ASP A 116 14.00 55.09 -6.81
CA ASP A 116 14.53 55.00 -5.43
C ASP A 116 15.88 54.26 -5.34
N GLY A 117 16.79 54.55 -6.26
CA GLY A 117 18.10 53.92 -6.34
C GLY A 117 18.14 52.60 -7.11
N ILE A 118 16.99 52.03 -7.49
CA ILE A 118 16.88 50.80 -8.29
C ILE A 118 16.80 51.17 -9.78
N ARG A 119 17.63 50.51 -10.59
CA ARG A 119 17.63 50.63 -12.05
C ARG A 119 17.35 49.26 -12.66
N GLU A 120 16.63 49.28 -13.77
CA GLU A 120 16.21 48.08 -14.47
C GLU A 120 17.12 47.78 -15.66
N LEU A 121 17.30 46.49 -15.96
CA LEU A 121 18.12 46.01 -17.06
C LEU A 121 17.22 45.51 -18.20
N ASP A 122 17.49 45.96 -19.42
CA ASP A 122 16.86 45.45 -20.66
C ASP A 122 17.51 44.13 -21.10
N ASN A 123 17.40 43.11 -20.25
CA ASN A 123 17.89 41.77 -20.54
C ASN A 123 16.90 40.98 -21.41
N LYS A 124 17.44 40.18 -22.33
CA LYS A 124 16.64 39.15 -23.02
C LYS A 124 16.24 38.06 -22.04
N LEU A 125 15.02 37.55 -22.17
CA LEU A 125 14.55 36.41 -21.39
C LEU A 125 15.47 35.19 -21.62
N PRO A 126 15.84 34.45 -20.56
CA PRO A 126 16.67 33.26 -20.72
C PRO A 126 16.02 32.25 -21.68
N PRO A 127 16.73 31.78 -22.73
CA PRO A 127 16.20 30.82 -23.67
C PRO A 127 15.56 29.57 -23.03
N TRP A 128 16.12 29.04 -21.94
CA TRP A 128 15.52 27.89 -21.25
C TRP A 128 14.12 28.21 -20.68
N TRP A 129 13.94 29.42 -20.15
CA TRP A 129 12.67 29.87 -19.58
C TRP A 129 11.62 30.01 -20.68
N VAL A 130 12.01 30.57 -21.83
CA VAL A 130 11.14 30.69 -23.00
C VAL A 130 10.73 29.33 -23.54
N TYR A 131 11.66 28.38 -23.64
CA TYR A 131 11.35 27.01 -24.06
C TYR A 131 10.39 26.32 -23.09
N MET A 132 10.59 26.49 -21.78
CA MET A 132 9.66 25.97 -20.76
C MET A 132 8.27 26.59 -20.88
N PHE A 133 8.19 27.90 -21.12
CA PHE A 133 6.93 28.59 -21.34
C PHE A 133 6.17 28.05 -22.57
N TYR A 134 6.86 27.79 -23.69
CA TYR A 134 6.21 27.15 -24.83
C TYR A 134 5.88 25.68 -24.59
N ALA A 135 6.70 24.95 -23.83
CA ALA A 135 6.42 23.56 -23.48
C ALA A 135 5.13 23.43 -22.65
N THR A 136 4.86 24.36 -21.72
CA THR A 136 3.60 24.36 -20.96
C THR A 136 2.39 24.68 -21.85
N ILE A 137 2.54 25.58 -22.84
CA ILE A 137 1.50 25.84 -23.84
C ILE A 137 1.19 24.57 -24.64
N ILE A 138 2.23 23.89 -25.17
CA ILE A 138 2.06 22.64 -25.92
C ILE A 138 1.40 21.57 -25.06
N PHE A 139 1.84 21.41 -23.82
CA PHE A 139 1.23 20.48 -22.86
C PHE A 139 -0.25 20.79 -22.64
N GLY A 140 -0.61 22.07 -22.45
CA GLY A 140 -1.99 22.51 -22.28
C GLY A 140 -2.86 22.19 -23.50
N VAL A 141 -2.35 22.40 -24.72
CA VAL A 141 -3.06 22.05 -25.96
C VAL A 141 -3.27 20.53 -26.05
N VAL A 142 -2.23 19.73 -25.79
CA VAL A 142 -2.34 18.26 -25.80
C VAL A 142 -3.33 17.77 -24.76
N TYR A 143 -3.29 18.34 -23.55
CA TYR A 143 -4.21 18.01 -22.46
C TYR A 143 -5.66 18.32 -22.85
N LEU A 144 -5.92 19.52 -23.39
CA LEU A 144 -7.25 19.91 -23.83
C LEU A 144 -7.78 18.96 -24.92
N VAL A 145 -6.96 18.66 -25.92
CA VAL A 145 -7.35 17.72 -26.98
C VAL A 145 -7.63 16.33 -26.41
N ARG A 146 -6.77 15.82 -25.53
CA ARG A 146 -6.90 14.49 -24.93
C ARG A 146 -8.16 14.33 -24.08
N PHE A 147 -8.45 15.30 -23.21
CA PHE A 147 -9.51 15.19 -22.20
C PHE A 147 -10.82 15.84 -22.62
N HIS A 148 -10.79 16.98 -23.32
CA HIS A 148 -12.00 17.72 -23.70
C HIS A 148 -12.46 17.50 -25.15
N VAL A 149 -11.58 17.08 -26.07
CA VAL A 149 -11.97 16.78 -27.47
C VAL A 149 -12.20 15.29 -27.67
N PHE A 150 -11.29 14.45 -27.19
CA PHE A 150 -11.38 13.00 -27.33
C PHE A 150 -12.09 12.29 -26.16
N ASN A 151 -12.67 13.04 -25.21
CA ASN A 151 -13.34 12.50 -24.02
C ASN A 151 -12.50 11.40 -23.35
N GLY A 152 -11.33 11.79 -22.84
CA GLY A 152 -10.49 10.91 -22.03
C GLY A 152 -11.24 10.38 -20.80
N TYR A 153 -10.59 9.49 -20.04
CA TYR A 153 -11.17 9.01 -18.80
C TYR A 153 -11.39 10.19 -17.84
N ASP A 154 -12.49 10.13 -17.11
CA ASP A 154 -12.85 11.09 -16.07
C ASP A 154 -12.54 10.52 -14.68
N GLN A 155 -12.76 11.34 -13.65
CA GLN A 155 -12.50 10.98 -12.26
C GLN A 155 -13.37 9.80 -11.79
N ASP A 156 -14.62 9.69 -12.27
CA ASP A 156 -15.53 8.62 -11.86
C ASP A 156 -15.11 7.27 -12.46
N GLN A 157 -14.64 7.28 -13.71
CA GLN A 157 -14.08 6.11 -14.37
C GLN A 157 -12.80 5.63 -13.70
N GLU A 158 -11.89 6.55 -13.35
CA GLU A 158 -10.66 6.23 -12.61
C GLU A 158 -10.99 5.62 -11.24
N TYR A 159 -11.90 6.24 -10.48
CA TYR A 159 -12.38 5.70 -9.21
C TYR A 159 -12.99 4.29 -9.36
N ALA A 160 -13.83 4.08 -10.38
CA ALA A 160 -14.45 2.78 -10.62
C ALA A 160 -13.40 1.70 -10.96
N GLN A 161 -12.37 2.04 -11.72
CA GLN A 161 -11.25 1.15 -12.03
C GLN A 161 -10.45 0.78 -10.79
N ASP A 162 -10.12 1.77 -9.95
CA ASP A 162 -9.37 1.56 -8.72
C ASP A 162 -10.15 0.71 -7.70
N VAL A 163 -11.44 0.98 -7.53
CA VAL A 163 -12.31 0.16 -6.67
C VAL A 163 -12.44 -1.25 -7.19
N ALA A 164 -12.54 -1.44 -8.51
CA ALA A 164 -12.59 -2.77 -9.12
C ALA A 164 -11.27 -3.53 -8.87
N ALA A 165 -10.12 -2.88 -9.05
CA ALA A 165 -8.82 -3.47 -8.76
C ALA A 165 -8.69 -3.85 -7.27
N ALA A 166 -9.05 -2.94 -6.36
CA ALA A 166 -9.01 -3.18 -4.92
C ALA A 166 -9.94 -4.34 -4.50
N ARG A 167 -11.12 -4.48 -5.11
CA ARG A 167 -12.02 -5.62 -4.87
C ARG A 167 -11.38 -6.94 -5.27
N LEU A 168 -10.72 -7.01 -6.43
CA LEU A 168 -10.02 -8.21 -6.88
C LEU A 168 -8.88 -8.58 -5.92
N GLU A 169 -8.14 -7.60 -5.42
CA GLU A 169 -7.09 -7.81 -4.41
C GLU A 169 -7.65 -8.32 -3.08
N ILE A 170 -8.75 -7.72 -2.60
CA ILE A 170 -9.45 -8.17 -1.39
C ILE A 170 -9.95 -9.61 -1.56
N GLU A 171 -10.51 -9.95 -2.72
CA GLU A 171 -10.98 -11.31 -3.01
C GLU A 171 -9.81 -12.31 -3.08
N ALA A 172 -8.69 -11.95 -3.71
CA ALA A 172 -7.49 -12.78 -3.74
C ALA A 172 -6.91 -13.00 -2.33
N TYR A 173 -6.90 -11.94 -1.50
CA TYR A 173 -6.51 -12.02 -0.10
C TYR A 173 -7.46 -12.93 0.70
N LYS A 174 -8.78 -12.77 0.54
CA LYS A 174 -9.79 -13.62 1.21
C LYS A 174 -9.65 -15.11 0.86
N LYS A 175 -9.28 -15.45 -0.38
CA LYS A 175 -9.05 -16.86 -0.80
C LYS A 175 -7.84 -17.51 -0.15
N THR A 176 -6.84 -16.72 0.23
CA THR A 176 -5.54 -17.21 0.75
C THR A 176 -5.42 -17.08 2.26
N ALA A 177 -6.15 -16.15 2.86
CA ALA A 177 -6.17 -15.93 4.29
C ALA A 177 -7.05 -16.97 5.01
N LYS A 178 -6.42 -18.02 5.52
CA LYS A 178 -7.05 -18.94 6.49
C LYS A 178 -7.42 -18.15 7.76
N GLY A 179 -8.69 -18.13 8.14
CA GLY A 179 -9.17 -17.54 9.40
C GLY A 179 -9.86 -16.17 9.31
N LEU A 180 -10.16 -15.66 8.11
CA LEU A 180 -11.05 -14.49 7.95
C LEU A 180 -12.52 -14.94 8.00
N VAL A 181 -12.98 -15.19 9.22
CA VAL A 181 -14.40 -15.43 9.47
C VAL A 181 -15.09 -14.10 9.76
N ASP A 182 -16.02 -13.68 8.91
CA ASP A 182 -16.88 -12.52 9.16
C ASP A 182 -18.35 -12.97 9.23
N ALA A 183 -19.26 -12.07 9.63
CA ALA A 183 -20.67 -12.42 9.79
C ALA A 183 -21.33 -12.97 8.52
N ASN A 184 -20.76 -12.71 7.34
CA ASN A 184 -21.28 -13.21 6.06
C ASN A 184 -20.65 -14.56 5.66
N THR A 185 -19.41 -14.82 6.08
CA THR A 185 -18.64 -16.04 5.73
C THR A 185 -18.64 -17.11 6.82
N VAL A 186 -19.10 -16.81 8.04
CA VAL A 186 -19.14 -17.76 9.15
C VAL A 186 -20.07 -18.95 8.87
N GLU A 187 -19.53 -20.14 9.06
CA GLU A 187 -20.25 -21.41 9.04
C GLU A 187 -20.24 -22.05 10.43
N LEU A 188 -21.21 -22.91 10.70
CA LEU A 188 -21.31 -23.62 11.97
C LEU A 188 -20.16 -24.64 12.08
N LEU A 189 -19.27 -24.45 13.06
CA LEU A 189 -18.16 -25.36 13.30
C LEU A 189 -18.65 -26.53 14.16
N THR A 190 -18.50 -27.76 13.64
CA THR A 190 -18.92 -29.00 14.33
C THR A 190 -17.76 -29.84 14.83
N ASP A 191 -16.52 -29.47 14.48
CA ASP A 191 -15.33 -30.21 14.87
C ASP A 191 -15.08 -30.10 16.37
N ALA A 192 -14.75 -31.22 17.02
CA ALA A 192 -14.56 -31.28 18.47
C ALA A 192 -13.45 -30.34 18.97
N SER A 193 -12.41 -30.10 18.18
CA SER A 193 -11.35 -29.14 18.52
C SER A 193 -11.87 -27.71 18.58
N ASP A 194 -12.72 -27.32 17.63
CA ASP A 194 -13.30 -25.98 17.56
C ASP A 194 -14.33 -25.76 18.66
N LEU A 195 -15.17 -26.76 18.93
CA LEU A 195 -16.14 -26.72 20.02
C LEU A 195 -15.47 -26.67 21.40
N ASN A 196 -14.36 -27.41 21.59
CA ASN A 196 -13.59 -27.35 22.84
C ASN A 196 -12.90 -25.99 23.04
N ALA A 197 -12.39 -25.38 21.97
CA ALA A 197 -11.86 -24.02 22.02
C ALA A 197 -12.96 -23.00 22.34
N GLY A 198 -14.12 -23.11 21.67
CA GLY A 198 -15.31 -22.30 21.93
C GLY A 198 -15.81 -22.42 23.36
N LYS A 199 -15.81 -23.64 23.92
CA LYS A 199 -16.13 -23.91 25.32
C LYS A 199 -15.19 -23.16 26.28
N GLY A 200 -13.87 -23.23 26.06
CA GLY A 200 -12.91 -22.51 26.89
C GLY A 200 -13.12 -21.00 26.87
N ILE A 201 -13.47 -20.44 25.71
CA ILE A 201 -13.82 -19.02 25.56
C ILE A 201 -15.12 -18.70 26.32
N TYR A 202 -16.14 -19.54 26.18
CA TYR A 202 -17.43 -19.37 26.86
C TYR A 202 -17.29 -19.39 28.38
N GLU A 203 -16.56 -20.36 28.92
CA GLU A 203 -16.29 -20.50 30.37
C GLU A 203 -15.49 -19.33 30.92
N THR A 204 -14.62 -18.71 30.11
CA THR A 204 -13.82 -17.57 30.54
C THR A 204 -14.61 -16.27 30.52
N ASN A 205 -15.44 -16.06 29.49
CA ASN A 205 -15.94 -14.72 29.13
C ASN A 205 -17.47 -14.58 29.19
N CYS A 206 -18.22 -15.66 28.94
CA CYS A 206 -19.67 -15.62 28.72
C CYS A 206 -20.46 -16.18 29.91
N VAL A 207 -19.88 -17.14 30.63
CA VAL A 207 -20.53 -17.89 31.71
C VAL A 207 -21.10 -17.01 32.82
N ALA A 208 -20.44 -15.89 33.13
CA ALA A 208 -20.85 -14.99 34.21
C ALA A 208 -22.24 -14.38 33.98
N CYS A 209 -22.64 -14.22 32.71
CA CYS A 209 -23.94 -13.66 32.34
C CYS A 209 -24.93 -14.72 31.88
N HIS A 210 -24.46 -15.76 31.18
CA HIS A 210 -25.32 -16.76 30.52
C HIS A 210 -25.38 -18.12 31.23
N MET A 211 -24.68 -18.28 32.36
CA MET A 211 -24.56 -19.50 33.15
C MET A 211 -23.82 -20.64 32.43
N VAL A 212 -23.37 -21.65 33.19
CA VAL A 212 -22.58 -22.79 32.68
C VAL A 212 -23.37 -23.64 31.68
N ASP A 213 -24.67 -23.79 31.91
CA ASP A 213 -25.59 -24.59 31.11
C ASP A 213 -26.34 -23.76 30.04
N GLY A 214 -25.97 -22.49 29.84
CA GLY A 214 -26.65 -21.59 28.91
C GLY A 214 -28.03 -21.14 29.38
N GLY A 215 -28.45 -21.47 30.61
CA GLY A 215 -29.79 -21.17 31.12
C GLY A 215 -30.12 -19.69 31.29
N GLY A 216 -29.13 -18.80 31.18
CA GLY A 216 -29.32 -17.37 31.32
C GLY A 216 -29.39 -16.90 32.77
N GLY A 217 -28.97 -15.65 32.99
CA GLY A 217 -28.93 -15.01 34.31
C GLY A 217 -29.06 -13.51 34.12
N ILE A 218 -27.93 -12.80 34.10
CA ILE A 218 -27.88 -11.40 33.63
C ILE A 218 -28.21 -11.36 32.14
N GLY A 219 -27.62 -12.27 31.36
CA GLY A 219 -27.90 -12.47 29.93
C GLY A 219 -29.16 -13.31 29.69
N PRO A 220 -29.67 -13.35 28.44
CA PRO A 220 -30.79 -14.21 28.05
C PRO A 220 -30.44 -15.71 28.14
N ASN A 221 -31.49 -16.53 28.17
CA ASN A 221 -31.38 -17.98 28.02
C ASN A 221 -30.92 -18.31 26.59
N LEU A 222 -29.86 -19.09 26.46
CA LEU A 222 -29.29 -19.53 25.17
C LEU A 222 -29.73 -20.96 24.81
N ALA A 223 -30.43 -21.65 25.71
CA ALA A 223 -30.86 -23.03 25.52
C ALA A 223 -32.26 -23.18 24.90
N ASP A 224 -33.06 -22.11 24.89
CA ASP A 224 -34.39 -22.14 24.30
C ASP A 224 -34.40 -21.72 22.81
N GLN A 225 -35.60 -21.68 22.23
CA GLN A 225 -35.82 -21.35 20.82
C GLN A 225 -36.11 -19.85 20.57
N TYR A 226 -36.09 -19.03 21.61
CA TYR A 226 -36.46 -17.62 21.57
C TYR A 226 -35.20 -16.76 21.50
N TRP A 227 -35.09 -15.95 20.44
CA TRP A 227 -33.92 -15.11 20.20
C TRP A 227 -34.32 -13.67 20.00
N ILE A 228 -33.58 -12.76 20.63
CA ILE A 228 -33.79 -11.31 20.52
C ILE A 228 -33.16 -10.75 19.23
N LEU A 229 -32.00 -11.30 18.84
CA LEU A 229 -31.17 -10.82 17.72
C LEU A 229 -30.93 -11.91 16.66
N GLY A 230 -31.80 -12.93 16.63
CA GLY A 230 -31.70 -14.09 15.75
C GLY A 230 -30.80 -15.22 16.27
N GLY A 231 -31.16 -16.46 15.95
CA GLY A 231 -30.55 -17.69 16.51
C GLY A 231 -29.66 -18.49 15.57
N GLY A 232 -29.43 -18.01 14.34
CA GLY A 232 -28.52 -18.66 13.39
C GLY A 232 -27.04 -18.31 13.64
N ILE A 233 -26.11 -19.11 13.11
CA ILE A 233 -24.67 -18.91 13.30
C ILE A 233 -24.19 -17.50 12.93
N LYS A 234 -24.71 -16.93 11.82
CA LYS A 234 -24.39 -15.56 11.40
C LYS A 234 -24.87 -14.50 12.39
N ASN A 235 -26.05 -14.71 12.97
CA ASN A 235 -26.65 -13.79 13.94
C ASN A 235 -25.92 -13.83 15.29
N VAL A 236 -25.62 -15.03 15.78
CA VAL A 236 -24.86 -15.23 17.02
C VAL A 236 -23.44 -14.70 16.86
N PHE A 237 -22.76 -14.99 15.74
CA PHE A 237 -21.44 -14.43 15.44
C PHE A 237 -21.47 -12.90 15.40
N HIS A 238 -22.46 -12.30 14.72
CA HIS A 238 -22.60 -10.85 14.65
C HIS A 238 -22.80 -10.24 16.05
N THR A 239 -23.66 -10.83 16.86
CA THR A 239 -23.92 -10.38 18.24
C THR A 239 -22.65 -10.46 19.12
N ILE A 240 -21.83 -11.49 18.93
CA ILE A 240 -20.56 -11.63 19.65
C ILE A 240 -19.55 -10.60 19.14
N SER A 241 -19.45 -10.39 17.83
CA SER A 241 -18.52 -9.43 17.22
C SER A 241 -18.84 -7.99 17.58
N GLU A 242 -20.08 -7.57 17.34
CA GLU A 242 -20.53 -6.16 17.42
C GLU A 242 -21.16 -5.81 18.78
N GLY A 243 -21.45 -6.80 19.62
CA GLY A 243 -22.15 -6.61 20.89
C GLY A 243 -23.65 -6.82 20.76
N GLY A 244 -24.33 -6.75 21.91
CA GLY A 244 -25.78 -6.86 21.96
C GLY A 244 -26.48 -5.53 21.66
N ARG A 245 -27.73 -5.41 22.11
CA ARG A 245 -28.50 -4.15 21.99
C ARG A 245 -27.83 -3.00 22.74
N ASP A 246 -27.85 -1.80 22.16
CA ASP A 246 -27.34 -0.59 22.78
C ASP A 246 -27.87 -0.37 24.20
N GLY A 247 -26.97 0.01 25.12
CA GLY A 247 -27.29 0.23 26.52
C GLY A 247 -27.58 -1.04 27.32
N LYS A 248 -27.35 -2.24 26.75
CA LYS A 248 -27.36 -3.53 27.48
C LYS A 248 -25.92 -4.01 27.75
N GLY A 249 -25.77 -4.97 28.66
CA GLY A 249 -24.46 -5.39 29.18
C GLY A 249 -23.60 -6.27 28.26
N MET A 250 -24.07 -6.62 27.06
CA MET A 250 -23.29 -7.47 26.13
C MET A 250 -22.34 -6.61 25.29
N VAL A 251 -21.05 -6.69 25.57
CA VAL A 251 -19.99 -5.92 24.90
C VAL A 251 -19.60 -6.51 23.53
N ALA A 252 -18.99 -5.69 22.67
CA ALA A 252 -18.41 -6.10 21.41
C ALA A 252 -17.09 -6.86 21.63
N TRP A 253 -17.02 -8.13 21.24
CA TRP A 253 -15.82 -8.96 21.48
C TRP A 253 -14.79 -8.89 20.36
N LYS A 254 -15.08 -8.25 19.22
CA LYS A 254 -14.13 -8.12 18.10
C LYS A 254 -12.80 -7.41 18.43
N GLN A 255 -12.74 -6.70 19.55
CA GLN A 255 -11.51 -6.06 20.05
C GLN A 255 -10.64 -7.03 20.87
N ASN A 256 -11.21 -8.13 21.34
CA ASN A 256 -10.58 -9.06 22.29
C ASN A 256 -10.44 -10.47 21.73
N LEU A 257 -11.31 -10.88 20.80
CA LEU A 257 -11.33 -12.19 20.16
C LEU A 257 -11.03 -12.07 18.66
N LYS A 258 -10.26 -13.02 18.15
CA LYS A 258 -10.02 -13.17 16.71
C LYS A 258 -11.29 -13.68 16.01
N PRO A 259 -11.46 -13.42 14.71
CA PRO A 259 -12.51 -13.99 13.87
C PRO A 259 -12.82 -15.48 14.10
N LEU A 260 -11.79 -16.33 14.08
CA LEU A 260 -11.97 -17.76 14.30
C LEU A 260 -12.44 -18.09 15.73
N GLU A 261 -11.91 -17.39 16.73
CA GLU A 261 -12.29 -17.57 18.14
C GLU A 261 -13.76 -17.18 18.35
N MET A 262 -14.23 -16.11 17.70
CA MET A 262 -15.64 -15.72 17.69
C MET A 262 -16.53 -16.77 17.01
N ALA A 263 -16.06 -17.38 15.91
CA ALA A 263 -16.78 -18.46 15.23
C ALA A 263 -16.89 -19.73 16.09
N GLN A 264 -15.81 -20.07 16.80
CA GLN A 264 -15.75 -21.21 17.72
C GLN A 264 -16.73 -21.04 18.89
N VAL A 265 -16.71 -19.88 19.56
CA VAL A 265 -17.64 -19.63 20.68
C VAL A 265 -19.09 -19.50 20.21
N ALA A 266 -19.35 -18.89 19.05
CA ALA A 266 -20.69 -18.83 18.46
C ALA A 266 -21.24 -20.24 18.16
N SER A 267 -20.41 -21.11 17.59
CA SER A 267 -20.78 -22.50 17.29
C SER A 267 -21.03 -23.31 18.56
N TYR A 268 -20.22 -23.10 19.61
CA TYR A 268 -20.43 -23.73 20.91
C TYR A 268 -21.74 -23.29 21.57
N VAL A 269 -22.07 -21.99 21.53
CA VAL A 269 -23.32 -21.46 22.09
C VAL A 269 -24.55 -22.14 21.47
N LEU A 270 -24.53 -22.41 20.17
CA LEU A 270 -25.64 -23.08 19.49
C LEU A 270 -25.83 -24.53 19.92
N GLN A 271 -24.88 -25.16 20.61
CA GLN A 271 -25.06 -26.49 21.19
C GLN A 271 -25.99 -26.50 22.40
N PHE A 272 -26.23 -25.36 23.04
CA PHE A 272 -27.16 -25.28 24.17
C PHE A 272 -28.62 -25.41 23.73
N GLN A 273 -28.94 -25.08 22.48
CA GLN A 273 -30.33 -25.06 22.02
C GLN A 273 -30.97 -26.45 22.13
N GLY A 274 -32.11 -26.53 22.82
CA GLY A 274 -32.81 -27.79 23.09
C GLY A 274 -32.29 -28.57 24.31
N THR A 275 -31.29 -28.06 25.02
CA THR A 275 -30.90 -28.59 26.33
C THR A 275 -31.86 -28.12 27.43
N ALA A 276 -31.83 -28.77 28.59
CA ALA A 276 -32.66 -28.43 29.74
C ALA A 276 -31.79 -27.91 30.91
N PRO A 277 -31.53 -26.59 30.97
CA PRO A 277 -30.85 -25.96 32.10
C PRO A 277 -31.57 -26.23 33.43
N ALA A 278 -30.83 -26.23 34.54
CA ALA A 278 -31.40 -26.53 35.85
C ALA A 278 -32.34 -25.43 36.36
N ASN A 279 -32.02 -24.16 36.07
CA ASN A 279 -32.81 -22.99 36.43
C ASN A 279 -32.84 -21.99 35.25
N PRO A 280 -33.59 -22.29 34.18
CA PRO A 280 -33.62 -21.44 32.99
C PRO A 280 -34.31 -20.11 33.29
N LYS A 281 -33.72 -19.02 32.81
CA LYS A 281 -34.38 -17.72 32.75
C LYS A 281 -35.59 -17.80 31.82
N THR A 282 -36.61 -17.00 32.09
CA THR A 282 -37.77 -16.88 31.20
C THR A 282 -37.35 -16.48 29.79
N ALA A 283 -37.94 -17.12 28.78
CA ALA A 283 -37.67 -16.86 27.38
C ALA A 283 -37.81 -15.36 27.02
N GLU A 284 -36.87 -14.86 26.21
CA GLU A 284 -36.84 -13.47 25.75
C GLU A 284 -36.67 -13.43 24.22
N GLY A 285 -37.52 -12.65 23.54
CA GLY A 285 -37.49 -12.53 22.08
C GLY A 285 -38.51 -13.43 21.39
N ASP A 286 -38.31 -13.64 20.09
CA ASP A 286 -39.25 -14.37 19.24
C ASP A 286 -38.67 -15.74 18.85
N VAL A 287 -39.53 -16.70 18.53
CA VAL A 287 -39.08 -18.00 18.02
C VAL A 287 -38.32 -17.77 16.72
N TRP A 288 -37.04 -18.09 16.71
CA TRP A 288 -36.24 -17.93 15.52
C TRP A 288 -36.43 -19.10 14.57
N VAL A 289 -36.75 -18.79 13.31
CA VAL A 289 -36.85 -19.76 12.21
C VAL A 289 -35.82 -19.35 11.17
N ASP A 290 -35.02 -20.31 10.70
CA ASP A 290 -34.04 -20.04 9.65
C ASP A 290 -34.79 -19.79 8.33
N GLU A 291 -34.67 -18.58 7.79
CA GLU A 291 -35.28 -18.20 6.50
C GLU A 291 -34.82 -19.09 5.33
N ASN A 292 -33.69 -19.80 5.46
CA ASN A 292 -33.18 -20.72 4.44
C ASN A 292 -33.72 -22.17 4.57
N THR A 293 -34.40 -22.52 5.66
CA THR A 293 -34.96 -23.89 5.83
C THR A 293 -36.22 -24.16 4.99
N GLY A 294 -36.76 -23.14 4.31
CA GLY A 294 -37.88 -23.25 3.37
C GLY A 294 -37.49 -23.48 1.90
N GLN A 295 -36.21 -23.56 1.56
CA GLN A 295 -35.74 -23.83 0.19
C GLN A 295 -35.27 -25.29 0.03
N GLU A 296 -36.15 -26.25 0.32
CA GLU A 296 -36.03 -27.55 -0.32
C GLU A 296 -36.26 -27.36 -1.82
N THR A 297 -35.34 -27.90 -2.62
CA THR A 297 -35.29 -27.81 -4.08
C THR A 297 -36.61 -28.28 -4.72
N ALA A 298 -37.53 -27.34 -4.98
CA ALA A 298 -38.54 -27.55 -6.00
C ALA A 298 -37.82 -27.60 -7.36
N PRO A 299 -38.02 -28.64 -8.19
CA PRO A 299 -37.35 -28.73 -9.48
C PRO A 299 -37.71 -27.49 -10.30
N GLN A 300 -36.69 -26.71 -10.67
CA GLN A 300 -36.83 -25.57 -11.56
C GLN A 300 -37.49 -26.06 -12.86
N LYS A 301 -38.73 -25.63 -13.09
CA LYS A 301 -39.35 -25.71 -14.41
C LYS A 301 -38.53 -24.81 -15.33
N VAL A 302 -37.78 -25.45 -16.22
CA VAL A 302 -37.21 -24.81 -17.42
C VAL A 302 -38.39 -24.21 -18.20
N PRO A 303 -38.45 -22.88 -18.43
CA PRO A 303 -39.46 -22.33 -19.30
C PRO A 303 -39.10 -22.68 -20.74
N ASP A 304 -39.98 -23.46 -21.36
CA ASP A 304 -39.94 -23.88 -22.75
C ASP A 304 -40.00 -22.64 -23.67
N SER A 305 -38.88 -22.32 -24.34
CA SER A 305 -38.80 -21.20 -25.27
C SER A 305 -39.37 -21.60 -26.63
N THR A 306 -40.69 -21.63 -26.73
CA THR A 306 -41.38 -21.56 -28.01
C THR A 306 -42.58 -20.62 -27.90
N ALA A 307 -42.32 -19.33 -28.01
CA ALA A 307 -43.35 -18.34 -28.32
C ALA A 307 -42.81 -17.41 -29.42
N VAL A 308 -43.49 -17.49 -30.55
CA VAL A 308 -43.23 -16.85 -31.84
C VAL A 308 -43.31 -15.33 -31.71
N ALA A 309 -42.30 -14.65 -32.24
CA ALA A 309 -42.27 -13.20 -32.40
C ALA A 309 -43.43 -12.72 -33.31
N LYS A 310 -44.18 -11.72 -32.83
CA LYS A 310 -45.00 -10.86 -33.71
C LYS A 310 -44.38 -9.48 -33.74
N ASP A 311 -43.84 -9.16 -34.91
CA ASP A 311 -43.39 -7.86 -35.37
C ASP A 311 -44.55 -6.85 -35.37
N SER A 312 -44.27 -5.61 -34.95
CA SER A 312 -45.16 -4.46 -35.11
C SER A 312 -44.33 -3.19 -35.09
N THR A 313 -43.55 -3.00 -36.15
CA THR A 313 -42.93 -1.73 -36.48
C THR A 313 -43.99 -0.77 -37.01
N THR A 314 -44.34 0.28 -36.25
CA THR A 314 -45.17 1.39 -36.76
C THR A 314 -44.32 2.65 -36.82
N VAL A 315 -43.96 3.04 -38.04
CA VAL A 315 -43.32 4.29 -38.42
C VAL A 315 -44.33 5.42 -38.28
N VAL A 316 -43.99 6.51 -37.60
CA VAL A 316 -44.71 7.78 -37.72
C VAL A 316 -43.73 8.86 -38.15
N LEU A 317 -43.89 9.27 -39.40
CA LEU A 317 -43.36 10.48 -39.99
C LEU A 317 -44.17 11.69 -39.51
N LYS A 318 -43.48 12.71 -38.97
CA LYS A 318 -43.68 14.12 -39.31
C LYS A 318 -42.50 14.95 -38.86
#